data_AF-A0A968RJG5-F1
#
_entry.id   AF-A0A968RJG5-F1
#
_cell.length_a   1.000
_cell.length_b   1.000
_cell.length_c   1.000
_cell.angle_alpha   90.00
_cell.angle_beta   90.00
_cell.angle_gamma   90.00
#
_symmetry.space_group_name_H-M   'P 1'
#
loop_
_entity.id
_entity.type
_entity.pdbx_description
1 polymer ?
#
loop_
_entity_poly.entity_id
_entity_poly.type
_entity_poly.pdbx_seq_one_letter_code
_entity_poly.pdbx_strand_id
1 'polypeptide(L)'
;MSKVVIFVGPGGNGGRADSGDIYSTVPLSQPGVPYRYFAGTSMAVPHVSGVIALMLQANPNLTPAQIKQILAETANRSSIIV
;
A
#
# COMPACT_ATOMS: atom_id res chain seq x y z
N MET A 1 12.38 -2.57 -20.02
CA MET A 1 12.44 -3.11 -18.65
C MET A 1 11.01 -3.22 -18.14
N SER A 2 10.46 -4.42 -18.08
CA SER A 2 9.09 -4.65 -17.63
C SER A 2 9.00 -4.39 -16.13
N LYS A 3 8.17 -3.43 -15.71
CA LYS A 3 7.87 -3.20 -14.29
C LYS A 3 7.06 -4.39 -13.79
N VAL A 4 7.68 -5.30 -13.03
CA VAL A 4 6.94 -6.39 -12.38
C VAL A 4 6.25 -5.80 -11.14
N VAL A 5 4.97 -5.48 -11.27
CA VAL A 5 4.11 -5.18 -10.12
C VAL A 5 3.75 -6.51 -9.46
N ILE A 6 4.18 -6.69 -8.22
CA ILE A 6 4.00 -7.96 -7.50
C ILE A 6 2.70 -7.93 -6.66
N PHE A 7 2.36 -6.77 -6.07
CA PHE A 7 1.15 -6.56 -5.25
C PHE A 7 0.68 -5.11 -5.38
N VAL A 8 -0.60 -4.88 -5.11
CA VAL A 8 -1.22 -3.54 -5.11
C VAL A 8 -1.92 -3.32 -3.77
N GLY A 9 -1.84 -2.11 -3.24
CA GLY A 9 -2.59 -1.65 -2.07
C GLY A 9 -3.17 -0.25 -2.33
N PRO A 10 -4.03 0.27 -1.43
CA PRO A 10 -4.61 1.60 -1.56
C PRO A 10 -3.51 2.67 -1.58
N GLY A 11 -3.35 3.34 -2.73
CA GLY A 11 -2.33 4.36 -2.94
C GLY A 11 -2.89 5.73 -3.33
N GLY A 12 -4.21 5.89 -3.40
CA GLY A 12 -4.84 7.09 -3.94
C GLY A 12 -5.03 7.07 -5.46
N ASN A 13 -5.82 8.01 -5.96
CA ASN A 13 -6.16 8.16 -7.39
C ASN A 13 -5.13 9.03 -8.14
N GLY A 14 -4.34 9.84 -7.43
CA GLY A 14 -3.25 10.65 -8.01
C GLY A 14 -3.71 11.82 -8.89
N GLY A 15 -4.99 12.17 -8.85
CA GLY A 15 -5.55 13.29 -9.59
C GLY A 15 -5.35 14.61 -8.82
N ARG A 16 -6.39 15.00 -8.07
CA ARG A 16 -6.33 16.14 -7.14
C ARG A 16 -6.24 15.57 -5.73
N ALA A 17 -5.60 16.29 -4.81
CA ALA A 17 -5.53 15.92 -3.40
C ALA A 17 -6.95 15.97 -2.78
N ASP A 18 -7.69 14.88 -2.94
CA ASP A 18 -9.13 14.77 -2.68
C ASP A 18 -9.46 13.49 -1.90
N SER A 19 -10.75 13.24 -1.69
CA SER A 19 -11.23 12.09 -0.89
C SER A 19 -10.91 10.71 -1.51
N GLY A 20 -10.43 10.67 -2.76
CA GLY A 20 -9.94 9.44 -3.39
C GLY A 20 -8.48 9.11 -3.06
N ASP A 21 -7.78 9.99 -2.34
CA ASP A 21 -6.38 9.85 -1.93
C ASP A 21 -6.23 9.46 -0.45
N ILE A 22 -5.01 9.11 -0.03
CA ILE A 22 -4.73 8.70 1.34
C ILE A 22 -4.52 9.93 2.22
N TYR A 23 -5.37 10.10 3.23
CA TYR A 23 -5.23 11.15 4.23
C TYR A 23 -4.10 10.80 5.20
N SER A 24 -2.98 11.52 5.13
CA SER A 24 -1.77 11.26 5.92
C SER A 24 -1.37 12.47 6.75
N THR A 25 -0.76 12.21 7.89
CA THR A 25 -0.13 13.25 8.72
C THR A 25 1.04 13.90 7.98
N VAL A 26 1.22 15.20 8.18
CA VAL A 26 2.38 15.96 7.71
C VAL A 26 3.15 16.57 8.89
N PRO A 27 4.46 16.84 8.74
CA PRO A 27 5.24 17.48 9.80
C PRO A 27 4.61 18.79 10.27
N LEU A 28 4.58 19.00 11.60
CA LEU A 28 4.06 20.24 12.20
C LEU A 28 4.87 21.50 11.85
N SER A 29 6.05 21.32 11.24
CA SER A 29 6.84 22.41 10.66
C SER A 29 6.21 23.00 9.40
N GLN A 30 5.22 22.34 8.79
CA GLN A 30 4.43 22.92 7.70
C GLN A 30 3.24 23.71 8.27
N PRO A 31 3.06 25.00 7.89
CA PRO A 31 1.90 25.78 8.28
C PRO A 31 0.59 25.15 7.78
N GLY A 32 -0.42 25.12 8.66
CA GLY A 32 -1.78 24.68 8.34
C GLY A 32 -2.22 23.42 9.08
N VAL A 33 -3.11 22.66 8.44
CA VAL A 33 -3.69 21.42 9.02
C VAL A 33 -2.64 20.31 9.03
N PRO A 34 -2.47 19.55 10.14
CA PRO A 34 -1.44 18.52 10.27
C PRO A 34 -1.70 17.25 9.44
N TYR A 35 -2.66 17.32 8.50
CA TYR A 35 -3.03 16.22 7.63
C TYR A 35 -3.30 16.73 6.21
N ARG A 36 -2.91 15.94 5.23
CA ARG A 36 -3.13 16.22 3.81
C ARG A 36 -3.42 14.92 3.06
N TYR A 37 -4.11 15.04 1.93
CA TYR A 37 -4.30 13.94 1.00
C TYR A 37 -3.03 13.74 0.16
N PHE A 38 -2.60 12.48 0.05
CA PHE A 38 -1.47 12.06 -0.76
C PHE A 38 -1.81 10.84 -1.60
N ALA A 39 -1.20 10.79 -2.78
CA ALA A 39 -1.28 9.66 -3.68
C ALA A 39 0.10 9.16 -4.08
N GLY A 40 0.16 7.90 -4.48
CA GLY A 40 1.31 7.26 -5.08
C GLY A 40 1.60 5.88 -4.51
N THR A 41 2.57 5.21 -5.11
CA THR A 41 3.03 3.89 -4.63
C THR A 41 3.58 3.96 -3.20
N SER A 42 4.15 5.11 -2.81
CA SER A 42 4.58 5.36 -1.42
C SER A 42 3.45 5.26 -0.40
N MET A 43 2.21 5.54 -0.81
CA MET A 43 1.02 5.43 0.03
C MET A 43 0.40 4.02 -0.02
N ALA A 44 0.65 3.25 -1.08
CA ALA A 44 0.30 1.83 -1.16
C ALA A 44 1.24 0.93 -0.33
N VAL A 45 2.53 1.26 -0.26
CA VAL A 45 3.55 0.49 0.49
C VAL A 45 3.19 0.26 1.97
N PRO A 46 2.82 1.25 2.79
CA PRO A 46 2.51 1.02 4.20
C PRO A 46 1.31 0.08 4.40
N HIS A 47 0.34 0.07 3.49
CA HIS A 47 -0.79 -0.87 3.54
C HIS A 47 -0.31 -2.31 3.34
N VAL A 48 0.51 -2.57 2.32
CA VAL A 48 1.04 -3.92 2.05
C VAL A 48 1.98 -4.37 3.18
N SER A 49 2.85 -3.48 3.67
CA SER A 49 3.73 -3.77 4.81
C SER A 49 2.96 -4.12 6.07
N GLY A 50 1.83 -3.44 6.34
CA GLY A 50 0.95 -3.75 7.46
C GLY A 50 0.35 -5.15 7.38
N VAL A 51 -0.13 -5.57 6.20
CA VAL A 51 -0.63 -6.94 5.99
C VAL A 51 0.48 -7.97 6.22
N ILE A 52 1.68 -7.74 5.67
CA ILE A 52 2.82 -8.64 5.87
C ILE A 52 3.20 -8.73 7.35
N ALA A 53 3.17 -7.61 8.09
CA ALA A 53 3.41 -7.62 9.53
C ALA A 53 2.38 -8.47 10.28
N LEU A 54 1.10 -8.41 9.90
CA LEU A 54 0.05 -9.26 10.48
C LEU A 54 0.24 -10.74 10.11
N MET A 55 0.67 -11.04 8.89
CA MET A 55 1.01 -12.42 8.49
C MET A 55 2.15 -12.98 9.34
N LEU A 56 3.20 -12.18 9.55
CA LEU A 56 4.34 -12.55 10.39
C LEU A 56 3.96 -12.64 11.88
N GLN A 57 3.02 -11.82 12.34
CA GLN A 57 2.47 -11.94 13.69
C GLN A 57 1.71 -13.26 13.86
N ALA A 58 0.92 -13.67 12.87
CA ALA A 58 0.18 -14.92 12.89
C ALA A 58 1.09 -16.15 12.74
N ASN A 59 2.15 -16.05 11.93
CA ASN A 59 3.15 -17.10 11.78
C ASN A 59 4.55 -16.49 11.52
N PRO A 60 5.40 -16.40 12.57
CA PRO A 60 6.73 -15.82 12.47
C PRO A 60 7.70 -16.60 11.57
N ASN A 61 7.40 -17.86 11.24
CA ASN A 61 8.27 -18.71 10.44
C ASN A 61 8.04 -18.56 8.93
N LEU A 62 7.11 -17.70 8.50
CA LEU A 62 6.84 -17.48 7.09
C LEU A 62 8.06 -16.86 6.39
N THR A 63 8.49 -17.51 5.30
CA THR A 63 9.55 -16.99 4.45
C THR A 63 9.01 -15.90 3.50
N PRO A 64 9.87 -15.01 2.99
CA PRO A 64 9.46 -14.03 1.97
C PRO A 64 8.81 -14.65 0.74
N ALA A 65 9.23 -15.87 0.33
CA ALA A 65 8.64 -16.59 -0.78
C ALA A 65 7.20 -17.05 -0.47
N GLN A 66 6.98 -17.61 0.71
CA GLN A 66 5.66 -18.03 1.18
C GLN A 66 4.71 -16.83 1.34
N ILE A 67 5.21 -15.71 1.88
CA ILE A 67 4.44 -14.47 2.00
C ILE A 67 3.98 -14.01 0.61
N LYS A 68 4.87 -13.98 -0.37
CA LYS A 68 4.53 -13.61 -1.75
C LYS A 68 3.49 -14.55 -2.34
N GLN A 69 3.62 -15.85 -2.12
CA GLN A 69 2.67 -16.85 -2.61
C GLN A 69 1.29 -16.66 -2.00
N ILE A 70 1.19 -16.55 -0.67
CA ILE A 70 -0.08 -16.35 0.03
C ILE A 70 -0.77 -15.08 -0.45
N LEU A 71 -0.02 -13.97 -0.58
CA LEU A 71 -0.57 -12.72 -1.10
C LEU A 71 -1.05 -12.85 -2.55
N ALA A 72 -0.31 -13.56 -3.41
CA ALA A 72 -0.70 -13.77 -4.81
C ALA A 72 -1.96 -14.66 -4.95
N GLU A 73 -2.10 -15.66 -4.08
CA GLU A 73 -3.24 -16.59 -4.08
C GLU A 73 -4.51 -15.95 -3.52
N THR A 74 -4.38 -15.05 -2.54
CA THR A 74 -5.51 -14.47 -1.80
C THR A 74 -5.89 -13.06 -2.25
N ALA A 75 -5.05 -12.38 -3.04
CA ALA A 75 -5.37 -11.06 -3.58
C ALA A 75 -6.59 -11.11 -4.51
N ASN A 76 -7.43 -10.09 -4.43
CA ASN A 76 -8.49 -9.89 -5.41
C ASN A 76 -7.85 -9.55 -6.77
N ARG A 77 -8.16 -10.36 -7.80
CA ARG A 77 -7.64 -10.17 -9.17
C ARG A 77 -8.34 -9.06 -9.95
N SER A 78 -9.35 -8.43 -9.37
CA SER A 78 -10.07 -7.33 -9.99
C SER A 78 -9.19 -6.08 -9.97
N SER A 79 -8.81 -5.59 -11.15
CA SER A 79 -8.07 -4.33 -11.42
C SER A 79 -6.56 -4.41 -11.69
N ILE A 80 -6.08 -5.50 -12.31
CA ILE A 80 -5.05 -5.34 -13.36
C ILE A 80 -5.76 -5.58 -14.68
N ILE A 81 -6.13 -4.49 -15.35
CA ILE A 81 -6.32 -4.52 -16.79
C ILE A 81 -4.90 -4.38 -17.35
N VAL A 82 -4.37 -5.46 -17.91
CA VAL A 82 -3.13 -5.44 -18.68
C VAL A 82 -3.38 -4.75 -20.01
#